data_AF-A0A9D7D3M7-F1
#
_entry.id   AF-A0A9D7D3M7-F1
#
_cell.length_a   1.000
_cell.length_b   1.000
_cell.length_c   1.000
_cell.angle_alpha   90.00
_cell.angle_beta   90.00
_cell.angle_gamma   90.00
#
_symmetry.space_group_name_H-M   'P 1'
#
loop_
_entity.id
_entity.type
_entity.pdbx_description
1 polymer ?
#
loop_
_entity_poly.entity_id
_entity_poly.type
_entity_poly.pdbx_seq_one_letter_code
_entity_poly.pdbx_strand_id
1 'polypeptide(L)'
;MRRAAVYPQSTLLQSGLLFCAAVFEALFSAALFAEDDERGLLGGAITAIGLSGANVTLGFIAGFLGLRYLQHREAPMKAMGAVAFAFVGLLALMLNLFAADWRDQLATLSGRQVDMGSDASFHLWSLLSLDSPQAIILLMLGAGVWVFSALKGYSGFDDPYPDFGKMDRAAKAASETLSDFRADARVDLEAPINKAKTELLARVDKMRAEFDAMSKAFDAAAMNMETLDAKGRALDDAAASAVHLYRQENAAARTSPAPAYFSSPPPSAGPALDALGGAAAMIDEARARLAEAQAQSARSLEELLAELDAATNRHDSGGQA
;
A
#
# COMPACT_ATOMS: atom_id res chain seq x y z
N MET A 1 -16.93 -6.90 19.90
CA MET A 1 -17.76 -6.95 18.67
C MET A 1 -16.80 -6.94 17.49
N ARG A 2 -16.76 -8.00 16.67
CA ARG A 2 -15.98 -8.03 15.41
C ARG A 2 -16.96 -7.75 14.28
N ARG A 3 -17.18 -6.47 13.97
CA ARG A 3 -18.02 -6.03 12.84
C ARG A 3 -17.24 -4.99 12.08
N ALA A 4 -17.23 -5.07 10.75
CA ALA A 4 -16.66 -4.03 9.90
C ALA A 4 -17.56 -2.77 9.93
N ALA A 5 -16.94 -1.59 9.93
CA ALA A 5 -17.67 -0.34 9.83
C ALA A 5 -18.48 -0.31 8.52
N VAL A 6 -19.75 0.06 8.62
CA VAL A 6 -20.65 0.18 7.48
C VAL A 6 -20.67 1.63 7.04
N TYR A 7 -20.19 1.87 5.83
CA TYR A 7 -20.16 3.20 5.23
C TYR A 7 -21.23 3.33 4.14
N PRO A 8 -21.90 4.49 4.04
CA PRO A 8 -22.74 4.77 2.90
C PRO A 8 -21.87 4.85 1.63
N GLN A 9 -22.37 4.30 0.51
CA GLN A 9 -21.67 4.37 -0.78
C GLN A 9 -21.50 5.81 -1.28
N SER A 10 -22.46 6.70 -0.96
CA SER A 10 -22.42 8.12 -1.33
C SER A 10 -23.29 8.95 -0.39
N THR A 11 -22.68 9.94 0.27
CA THR A 11 -23.38 10.94 1.11
C THR A 11 -24.22 11.90 0.26
N LEU A 12 -23.80 12.14 -0.98
CA LEU A 12 -24.53 12.97 -1.95
C LEU A 12 -25.87 12.33 -2.32
N LEU A 13 -25.89 11.01 -2.54
CA LEU A 13 -27.12 10.28 -2.85
C LEU A 13 -28.13 10.37 -1.69
N GLN A 14 -27.66 10.22 -0.45
CA GLN A 14 -28.54 10.28 0.73
C GLN A 14 -29.07 11.69 0.97
N SER A 15 -28.24 12.71 0.77
CA SER A 15 -28.66 14.12 0.83
C SER A 15 -29.68 14.45 -0.26
N GLY A 16 -29.48 13.94 -1.48
CA GLY A 16 -30.42 14.07 -2.58
C GLY A 16 -31.77 13.41 -2.29
N LEU A 17 -31.78 12.23 -1.67
CA LEU A 17 -33.02 11.55 -1.27
C LEU A 17 -33.80 12.34 -0.19
N LEU A 18 -33.11 12.93 0.79
CA LEU A 18 -33.74 13.82 1.78
C LEU A 18 -34.32 15.07 1.13
N PHE A 19 -33.59 15.68 0.19
CA PHE A 19 -34.08 16.82 -0.57
C PHE A 19 -35.32 16.46 -1.41
N CYS A 20 -35.32 15.33 -2.10
CA CYS A 20 -36.48 14.84 -2.84
C CYS A 20 -37.69 14.59 -1.92
N ALA A 21 -37.47 14.05 -0.72
CA ALA A 21 -38.54 13.86 0.27
C ALA A 21 -39.11 15.20 0.74
N ALA A 22 -38.26 16.20 0.98
CA ALA A 22 -38.70 17.55 1.32
C ALA A 22 -39.52 18.20 0.19
N VAL A 23 -39.04 18.09 -1.05
CA VAL A 23 -39.77 18.63 -2.22
C VAL A 23 -41.10 17.92 -2.39
N PHE A 24 -41.14 16.60 -2.24
CA PHE A 24 -42.36 15.81 -2.32
C PHE A 24 -43.40 16.24 -1.27
N GLU A 25 -42.98 16.36 -0.01
CA GLU A 25 -43.84 16.83 1.08
C GLU A 25 -44.31 18.27 0.84
N ALA A 26 -43.43 19.15 0.40
CA ALA A 26 -43.75 20.55 0.13
C ALA A 26 -44.75 20.70 -1.02
N LEU A 27 -44.62 19.92 -2.10
CA LEU A 27 -45.55 19.95 -3.24
C LEU A 27 -46.95 19.49 -2.85
N PHE A 28 -47.05 18.36 -2.14
CA PHE A 28 -48.34 17.84 -1.66
C PHE A 28 -48.98 18.77 -0.64
N SER A 29 -48.18 19.30 0.29
CA SER A 29 -48.67 20.26 1.29
C SER A 29 -49.14 21.56 0.60
N ALA A 30 -48.37 22.10 -0.34
CA ALA A 30 -48.74 23.30 -1.09
C ALA A 30 -50.03 23.10 -1.88
N ALA A 31 -50.25 21.93 -2.49
CA ALA A 31 -51.48 21.61 -3.19
C ALA A 31 -52.70 21.62 -2.25
N LEU A 32 -52.56 21.05 -1.05
CA LEU A 32 -53.61 21.03 -0.03
C LEU A 32 -53.88 22.40 0.62
N PHE A 33 -52.88 23.30 0.64
CA PHE A 33 -53.07 24.69 1.09
C PHE A 33 -53.66 25.59 0.00
N ALA A 34 -53.36 25.32 -1.28
CA ALA A 34 -53.79 26.14 -2.39
C ALA A 34 -55.29 26.05 -2.70
N GLU A 35 -55.96 24.97 -2.28
CA GLU A 35 -57.42 24.84 -2.41
C GLU A 35 -58.18 25.81 -1.50
N ASP A 36 -57.57 26.23 -0.38
CA ASP A 36 -58.25 26.93 0.71
C ASP A 36 -57.77 28.39 0.95
N ASP A 37 -56.78 28.91 0.19
CA ASP A 37 -56.16 30.24 0.42
C ASP A 37 -56.55 31.31 -0.64
N GLU A 38 -57.04 32.47 -0.17
CA GLU A 38 -57.33 33.66 -1.00
C GLU A 38 -56.07 34.34 -1.57
N ARG A 39 -54.88 34.08 -0.98
CA ARG A 39 -53.58 34.62 -1.46
C ARG A 39 -52.97 33.83 -2.63
N GLY A 40 -53.63 32.77 -3.06
CA GLY A 40 -53.25 31.96 -4.22
C GLY A 40 -52.02 31.06 -3.99
N LEU A 41 -51.63 30.34 -5.05
CA LEU A 41 -50.61 29.26 -5.04
C LEU A 41 -49.26 29.67 -4.41
N LEU A 42 -48.90 30.95 -4.44
CA LEU A 42 -47.61 31.45 -4.00
C LEU A 42 -47.47 31.51 -2.46
N GLY A 43 -48.55 31.85 -1.74
CA GLY A 43 -48.55 31.95 -0.28
C GLY A 43 -48.40 30.58 0.39
N GLY A 44 -49.27 29.64 0.01
CA GLY A 44 -49.24 28.24 0.48
C GLY A 44 -47.97 27.49 0.09
N ALA A 45 -47.33 27.83 -1.04
CA ALA A 45 -46.06 27.22 -1.44
C ALA A 45 -44.90 27.60 -0.51
N ILE A 46 -44.79 28.87 -0.10
CA ILE A 46 -43.69 29.32 0.78
C ILE A 46 -43.80 28.69 2.16
N THR A 47 -45.01 28.62 2.73
CA THR A 47 -45.26 27.97 4.03
C THR A 47 -45.02 26.47 3.97
N ALA A 48 -45.46 25.79 2.90
CA ALA A 48 -45.25 24.36 2.70
C ALA A 48 -43.76 23.98 2.59
N ILE A 49 -42.96 24.79 1.87
CA ILE A 49 -41.51 24.58 1.77
C ILE A 49 -40.84 24.72 3.14
N GLY A 50 -41.20 25.76 3.91
CA GLY A 50 -40.65 25.99 5.24
C GLY A 50 -40.97 24.86 6.22
N LEU A 51 -42.24 24.43 6.27
CA LEU A 51 -42.71 23.34 7.13
C LEU A 51 -42.06 22.00 6.76
N SER A 52 -42.03 21.66 5.47
CA SER A 52 -41.38 20.45 4.97
C SER A 52 -39.87 20.42 5.26
N GLY A 53 -39.17 21.52 4.99
CA GLY A 53 -37.73 21.63 5.29
C GLY A 53 -37.43 21.45 6.78
N ALA A 54 -38.25 22.06 7.64
CA ALA A 54 -38.15 21.88 9.09
C ALA A 54 -38.46 20.42 9.51
N ASN A 55 -39.50 19.80 8.93
CA ASN A 55 -39.91 18.43 9.24
C ASN A 55 -38.82 17.41 8.87
N VAL A 56 -38.26 17.49 7.65
CA VAL A 56 -37.13 16.67 7.21
C VAL A 56 -35.89 16.89 8.06
N THR A 57 -35.60 18.13 8.45
CA THR A 57 -34.46 18.44 9.32
C THR A 57 -34.64 17.83 10.71
N LEU A 58 -35.82 17.97 11.32
CA LEU A 58 -36.13 17.34 12.61
C LEU A 58 -36.08 15.81 12.50
N GLY A 59 -36.60 15.23 11.43
CA GLY A 59 -36.49 13.79 11.16
C GLY A 59 -35.04 13.34 11.08
N PHE A 60 -34.22 14.03 10.28
CA PHE A 60 -32.79 13.76 10.18
C PHE A 60 -32.08 13.82 11.53
N ILE A 61 -32.32 14.86 12.33
CA ILE A 61 -31.75 15.04 13.68
C ILE A 61 -32.21 13.89 14.61
N ALA A 62 -33.49 13.51 14.57
CA ALA A 62 -34.01 12.40 15.36
C ALA A 62 -33.32 11.07 14.99
N GLY A 63 -33.05 10.85 13.71
CA GLY A 63 -32.25 9.70 13.26
C GLY A 63 -30.80 9.74 13.70
N PHE A 64 -30.14 10.87 13.43
CA PHE A 64 -28.70 11.04 13.61
C PHE A 64 -28.27 11.12 15.08
N LEU A 65 -29.03 11.81 15.93
CA LEU A 65 -28.76 11.92 17.37
C LEU A 65 -29.62 10.99 18.22
N GLY A 66 -30.88 10.76 17.85
CA GLY A 66 -31.77 9.92 18.64
C GLY A 66 -31.48 8.43 18.43
N LEU A 67 -31.82 7.92 17.24
CA LEU A 67 -31.72 6.49 16.92
C LEU A 67 -30.28 5.97 16.99
N ARG A 68 -29.30 6.76 16.56
CA ARG A 68 -27.87 6.38 16.62
C ARG A 68 -27.40 6.15 18.05
N TYR A 69 -27.67 7.07 18.96
CA TYR A 69 -27.25 6.95 20.36
C TYR A 69 -28.11 6.00 21.19
N LEU A 70 -29.35 5.70 20.76
CA LEU A 70 -30.17 4.66 21.37
C LEU A 70 -29.54 3.25 21.27
N GLN A 71 -28.62 3.06 20.32
CA GLN A 71 -27.87 1.82 20.13
C GLN A 71 -26.54 1.78 20.89
N HIS A 72 -26.19 2.85 21.60
CA HIS A 72 -24.96 2.90 22.37
C HIS A 72 -24.96 1.82 23.47
N ARG A 73 -23.80 1.20 23.71
CA ARG A 73 -23.66 0.13 24.74
C ARG A 73 -23.87 0.67 26.14
N GLU A 74 -23.42 1.90 26.39
CA GLU A 74 -23.49 2.53 27.71
C GLU A 74 -24.89 3.08 27.99
N ALA A 75 -25.46 2.69 29.13
CA ALA A 75 -26.78 3.11 29.59
C ALA A 75 -27.02 4.64 29.62
N PRO A 76 -26.10 5.50 30.10
CA PRO A 76 -26.33 6.95 30.10
C PRO A 76 -26.47 7.52 28.69
N MET A 77 -25.61 7.09 27.76
CA MET A 77 -25.65 7.57 26.38
C MET A 77 -26.89 7.07 25.64
N LYS A 78 -27.32 5.84 25.94
CA LYS A 78 -28.59 5.29 25.46
C LYS A 78 -29.79 6.08 25.96
N ALA A 79 -29.79 6.48 27.24
CA ALA A 79 -30.84 7.32 27.82
C ALA A 79 -30.86 8.71 27.17
N MET A 80 -29.70 9.32 26.94
CA MET A 80 -29.60 10.60 26.22
C MET A 80 -30.14 10.48 24.78
N GLY A 81 -29.81 9.41 24.06
CA GLY A 81 -30.38 9.13 22.74
C GLY A 81 -31.89 8.97 22.76
N ALA A 82 -32.44 8.26 23.76
CA ALA A 82 -33.88 8.12 23.94
C ALA A 82 -34.56 9.47 24.22
N VAL A 83 -33.99 10.29 25.10
CA VAL A 83 -34.50 11.64 25.43
C VAL A 83 -34.43 12.55 24.20
N ALA A 84 -33.33 12.55 23.47
CA ALA A 84 -33.18 13.33 22.24
C ALA A 84 -34.19 12.90 21.17
N PHE A 85 -34.38 11.59 20.97
CA PHE A 85 -35.38 11.08 20.03
C PHE A 85 -36.80 11.49 20.42
N ALA A 86 -37.17 11.34 21.70
CA ALA A 86 -38.48 11.73 22.20
C ALA A 86 -38.73 13.24 22.09
N PHE A 87 -37.72 14.05 22.44
CA PHE A 87 -37.81 15.51 22.36
C PHE A 87 -37.97 15.99 20.90
N VAL A 88 -37.13 15.50 19.98
CA VAL A 88 -37.21 15.90 18.57
C VAL A 88 -38.47 15.34 17.90
N GLY A 89 -38.89 14.13 18.27
CA GLY A 89 -40.17 13.55 17.83
C GLY A 89 -41.37 14.38 18.30
N LEU A 90 -41.35 14.87 19.54
CA LEU A 90 -42.38 15.78 20.05
C LEU A 90 -42.40 17.10 19.26
N LEU A 91 -41.25 17.69 18.99
CA LEU A 91 -41.17 18.92 18.16
C LEU A 91 -41.72 18.70 16.75
N ALA A 92 -41.39 17.56 16.12
CA ALA A 92 -41.91 17.22 14.81
C ALA A 92 -43.42 16.98 14.85
N LEU A 93 -43.94 16.30 15.88
CA LEU A 93 -45.38 16.13 16.06
C LEU A 93 -46.07 17.49 16.20
N MET A 94 -45.53 18.38 17.03
CA MET A 94 -46.06 19.74 17.19
C MET A 94 -46.04 20.54 15.88
N LEU A 95 -44.97 20.41 15.08
CA LEU A 95 -44.86 21.05 13.77
C LEU A 95 -45.94 20.55 12.80
N ASN A 96 -46.16 19.24 12.74
CA ASN A 96 -47.15 18.64 11.85
C ASN A 96 -48.59 18.95 12.31
N LEU A 97 -48.86 18.96 13.62
CA LEU A 97 -50.14 19.39 14.16
C LEU A 97 -50.40 20.88 13.89
N PHE A 98 -49.38 21.73 14.04
CA PHE A 98 -49.48 23.14 13.69
C PHE A 98 -49.78 23.33 12.19
N ALA A 99 -49.12 22.58 11.31
CA ALA A 99 -49.39 22.64 9.87
C ALA A 99 -50.84 22.26 9.53
N ALA A 100 -51.38 21.24 10.21
CA ALA A 100 -52.74 20.77 10.01
C ALA A 100 -53.79 21.76 10.54
N ASP A 101 -53.61 22.29 11.75
CA ASP A 101 -54.48 23.32 12.34
C ASP A 101 -54.44 24.63 11.54
N TRP A 102 -53.26 25.05 11.09
CA TRP A 102 -53.11 26.22 10.21
C TRP A 102 -53.90 26.07 8.91
N ARG A 103 -53.94 24.86 8.34
CA ARG A 103 -54.74 24.55 7.15
C ARG A 103 -56.23 24.71 7.42
N ASP A 104 -56.73 24.11 8.51
CA ASP A 104 -58.15 24.13 8.84
C ASP A 104 -58.62 25.55 9.17
N GLN A 105 -57.80 26.36 9.87
CA GLN A 105 -58.07 27.78 10.08
C GLN A 105 -58.18 28.56 8.76
N LEU A 106 -57.27 28.33 7.80
CA LEU A 106 -57.36 28.95 6.48
C LEU A 106 -58.65 28.55 5.74
N ALA A 107 -59.04 27.27 5.79
CA ALA A 107 -60.28 26.78 5.19
C ALA A 107 -61.53 27.44 5.82
N THR A 108 -61.53 27.66 7.14
CA THR A 108 -62.64 28.38 7.81
C THR A 108 -62.72 29.86 7.45
N LEU A 109 -61.57 30.49 7.15
CA LEU A 109 -61.49 31.90 6.77
C LEU A 109 -61.91 32.13 5.32
N SER A 110 -61.63 31.19 4.40
CA SER A 110 -62.05 31.26 2.99
C SER A 110 -63.50 30.80 2.77
N GLY A 111 -64.02 29.90 3.61
CA GLY A 111 -65.41 29.45 3.63
C GLY A 111 -66.24 30.12 4.75
N ARG A 112 -66.68 31.36 4.56
CA ARG A 112 -67.39 32.16 5.59
C ARG A 112 -68.69 31.50 6.10
N GLN A 113 -68.61 30.74 7.17
CA GLN A 113 -69.66 30.62 8.19
C GLN A 113 -69.00 30.70 9.57
N VAL A 114 -68.90 31.94 10.04
CA VAL A 114 -68.44 32.28 11.39
C VAL A 114 -69.51 31.81 12.37
N ASP A 115 -69.25 30.71 13.07
CA ASP A 115 -69.80 30.52 14.41
C ASP A 115 -68.71 30.91 15.42
N MET A 116 -68.74 32.18 15.80
CA MET A 116 -67.80 32.77 16.74
C MET A 116 -68.19 32.33 18.14
N GLY A 117 -67.66 31.18 18.57
CA GLY A 117 -68.06 30.57 19.83
C GLY A 117 -67.08 29.54 20.37
N SER A 118 -65.82 29.91 20.60
CA SER A 118 -65.10 29.62 21.85
C SER A 118 -63.59 29.91 21.73
N ASP A 119 -63.10 30.67 22.70
CA ASP A 119 -61.73 30.77 23.20
C ASP A 119 -60.56 30.54 22.23
N ALA A 120 -59.97 31.68 21.83
CA ALA A 120 -58.63 31.77 21.26
C ALA A 120 -57.55 31.49 22.32
N SER A 121 -57.53 30.27 22.87
CA SER A 121 -56.45 29.77 23.71
C SER A 121 -55.80 28.55 23.07
N PHE A 122 -54.48 28.60 22.92
CA PHE A 122 -53.62 27.52 22.45
C PHE A 122 -53.74 26.31 23.39
N HIS A 123 -54.73 25.44 23.15
CA HIS A 123 -54.87 24.18 23.85
C HIS A 123 -54.18 23.09 23.05
N LEU A 124 -53.10 22.52 23.60
CA LEU A 124 -52.40 21.37 23.01
C LEU A 124 -53.34 20.18 22.71
N TRP A 125 -54.45 20.10 23.45
CA TRP A 125 -55.51 19.10 23.29
C TRP A 125 -56.51 19.42 22.18
N SER A 126 -56.64 20.69 21.75
CA SER A 126 -57.47 21.08 20.60
C SER A 126 -56.83 20.66 19.28
N LEU A 127 -55.50 20.54 19.23
CA LEU A 127 -54.75 20.10 18.05
C LEU A 127 -55.01 18.63 17.69
N LEU A 128 -55.51 17.81 18.62
CA LEU A 128 -55.87 16.41 18.35
C LEU A 128 -57.28 16.25 17.75
N SER A 129 -58.11 17.28 17.79
CA SER A 129 -59.47 17.27 17.23
C SER A 129 -59.44 17.67 15.76
N LEU A 130 -58.79 16.84 14.93
CA LEU A 130 -58.78 17.04 13.47
C LEU A 130 -60.09 16.51 12.88
N ASP A 131 -61.02 17.41 12.57
CA ASP A 131 -62.31 17.05 11.96
C ASP A 131 -62.23 16.96 10.42
N SER A 132 -61.20 17.55 9.80
CA SER A 132 -60.99 17.55 8.35
C SER A 132 -60.18 16.33 7.86
N PRO A 133 -60.69 15.54 6.88
CA PRO A 133 -59.93 14.47 6.25
C PRO A 133 -58.60 14.91 5.62
N GLN A 134 -58.54 16.12 5.07
CA GLN A 134 -57.35 16.68 4.43
C GLN A 134 -56.26 17.01 5.44
N ALA A 135 -56.64 17.50 6.63
CA ALA A 135 -55.70 17.78 7.72
C ALA A 135 -55.07 16.48 8.27
N ILE A 136 -55.85 15.39 8.34
CA ILE A 136 -55.34 14.05 8.70
C ILE A 136 -54.35 13.55 7.64
N ILE A 137 -54.63 13.75 6.35
CA ILE A 137 -53.71 13.37 5.26
C ILE A 137 -52.38 14.15 5.38
N LEU A 138 -52.44 15.45 5.69
CA LEU A 138 -51.25 16.28 5.87
C LEU A 138 -50.39 15.79 7.05
N LEU A 139 -51.03 15.48 8.18
CA LEU A 139 -50.37 14.90 9.35
C LEU A 139 -49.70 13.56 9.04
N MET A 140 -50.40 12.67 8.31
CA MET A 140 -49.87 11.36 7.91
C MET A 140 -48.71 11.48 6.93
N LEU A 141 -48.81 12.38 5.96
CA LEU A 141 -47.76 12.67 5.00
C LEU A 141 -46.49 13.14 5.72
N GLY A 142 -46.62 14.13 6.60
CA GLY A 142 -45.48 14.67 7.31
C GLY A 142 -44.91 13.71 8.36
N ALA A 143 -45.73 12.89 9.02
CA ALA A 143 -45.24 11.78 9.83
C ALA A 143 -44.44 10.76 9.00
N GLY A 144 -44.91 10.43 7.79
CA GLY A 144 -44.21 9.52 6.89
C GLY A 144 -42.85 10.05 6.42
N VAL A 145 -42.79 11.33 6.03
CA VAL A 145 -41.55 11.99 5.61
C VAL A 145 -40.58 12.16 6.78
N TRP A 146 -41.10 12.44 7.98
CA TRP A 146 -40.29 12.48 9.20
C TRP A 146 -39.66 11.12 9.51
N VAL A 147 -40.44 10.03 9.48
CA VAL A 147 -39.93 8.65 9.69
C VAL A 147 -38.88 8.31 8.63
N PHE A 148 -39.15 8.61 7.35
CA PHE A 148 -38.19 8.39 6.27
C PHE A 148 -36.88 9.14 6.51
N SER A 149 -36.97 10.41 6.92
CA SER A 149 -35.81 11.25 7.21
C SER A 149 -35.03 10.77 8.44
N ALA A 150 -35.71 10.26 9.46
CA ALA A 150 -35.09 9.63 10.63
C ALA A 150 -34.35 8.33 10.30
N LEU A 151 -34.93 7.47 9.47
CA LEU A 151 -34.23 6.27 8.99
C LEU A 151 -32.98 6.63 8.18
N LYS A 152 -33.04 7.69 7.37
CA LYS A 152 -31.90 8.18 6.60
C LYS A 152 -30.84 8.86 7.46
N GLY A 153 -31.22 9.62 8.48
CA GLY A 153 -30.29 10.22 9.44
C GLY A 153 -29.54 9.18 10.27
N TYR A 154 -30.18 8.04 10.54
CA TYR A 154 -29.59 6.95 11.33
C TYR A 154 -28.44 6.20 10.63
N SER A 155 -28.60 5.81 9.36
CA SER A 155 -27.61 4.97 8.66
C SER A 155 -27.05 5.55 7.36
N GLY A 156 -27.50 6.73 6.94
CA GLY A 156 -27.17 7.29 5.64
C GLY A 156 -25.83 8.02 5.56
N PHE A 157 -25.25 8.45 6.69
CA PHE A 157 -24.13 9.41 6.66
C PHE A 157 -22.85 8.91 7.31
N ASP A 158 -22.92 7.94 8.22
CA ASP A 158 -21.78 7.32 8.88
C ASP A 158 -22.21 5.97 9.47
N ASP A 159 -21.29 5.26 10.13
CA ASP A 159 -21.64 4.01 10.79
C ASP A 159 -22.79 4.20 11.81
N PRO A 160 -23.79 3.31 11.84
CA PRO A 160 -24.92 3.41 12.78
C PRO A 160 -24.52 3.46 14.26
N TYR A 161 -23.34 2.96 14.62
CA TYR A 161 -22.80 3.14 15.96
C TYR A 161 -22.08 4.49 16.06
N PRO A 162 -22.38 5.31 17.10
CA PRO A 162 -21.70 6.58 17.33
C PRO A 162 -20.18 6.44 17.37
N ASP A 163 -19.47 7.35 16.69
CA ASP A 163 -17.99 7.48 16.63
C ASP A 163 -17.20 6.27 16.10
N PHE A 164 -17.82 5.11 15.85
CA PHE A 164 -17.14 3.93 15.33
C PHE A 164 -16.47 4.18 13.98
N GLY A 165 -17.14 4.90 13.07
CA GLY A 165 -16.58 5.25 11.76
C GLY A 165 -15.32 6.11 11.85
N LYS A 166 -15.21 7.01 12.83
CA LYS A 166 -13.99 7.82 13.06
C LYS A 166 -12.85 6.94 13.57
N MET A 167 -13.14 6.07 14.54
CA MET A 167 -12.16 5.17 15.13
C MET A 167 -11.63 4.17 14.10
N ASP A 168 -12.50 3.61 13.25
CA ASP A 168 -12.11 2.71 12.16
C ASP A 168 -11.22 3.42 11.13
N ARG A 169 -11.55 4.66 10.74
CA ARG A 169 -10.69 5.47 9.87
C ARG A 169 -9.32 5.77 10.50
N ALA A 170 -9.29 6.11 11.79
CA ALA A 170 -8.05 6.35 12.51
C ALA A 170 -7.20 5.08 12.62
N ALA A 171 -7.83 3.93 12.90
CA ALA A 171 -7.16 2.63 12.95
C ALA A 171 -6.59 2.22 11.59
N LYS A 172 -7.35 2.44 10.49
CA LYS A 172 -6.88 2.21 9.11
C LYS A 172 -5.69 3.10 8.77
N ALA A 173 -5.79 4.40 9.05
CA ALA A 173 -4.70 5.34 8.80
C ALA A 173 -3.44 4.97 9.60
N ALA A 174 -3.57 4.59 10.87
CA ALA A 174 -2.45 4.13 11.69
C ALA A 174 -1.84 2.82 11.15
N SER A 175 -2.67 1.88 10.67
CA SER A 175 -2.20 0.65 10.04
C SER A 175 -1.46 0.91 8.73
N GLU A 176 -1.93 1.86 7.92
CA GLU A 176 -1.29 2.26 6.67
C GLU A 176 0.06 2.94 6.96
N THR A 177 0.10 3.89 7.90
CA THR A 177 1.35 4.54 8.34
C THR A 177 2.37 3.52 8.87
N LEU A 178 1.92 2.52 9.64
CA LEU A 178 2.79 1.44 10.11
C LEU A 178 3.30 0.57 8.96
N SER A 179 2.46 0.29 7.97
CA SER A 179 2.84 -0.46 6.77
C SER A 179 3.90 0.29 5.96
N ASP A 180 3.71 1.58 5.73
CA ASP A 180 4.65 2.44 5.01
C ASP A 180 6.01 2.51 5.73
N PHE A 181 5.99 2.76 7.04
CA PHE A 181 7.20 2.78 7.86
C PHE A 181 7.97 1.45 7.80
N ARG A 182 7.26 0.31 7.80
CA ARG A 182 7.88 -1.02 7.67
C ARG A 182 8.49 -1.24 6.28
N ALA A 183 7.82 -0.77 5.23
CA ALA A 183 8.33 -0.86 3.87
C ALA A 183 9.62 -0.03 3.71
N ASP A 184 9.64 1.19 4.23
CA ASP A 184 10.82 2.06 4.21
C ASP A 184 11.98 1.44 5.01
N ALA A 185 11.71 0.97 6.23
CA ALA A 185 12.72 0.33 7.07
C ALA A 185 13.33 -0.92 6.41
N ARG A 186 12.53 -1.68 5.64
CA ARG A 186 13.02 -2.83 4.89
C ARG A 186 13.97 -2.41 3.77
N VAL A 187 13.63 -1.36 3.01
CA VAL A 187 14.51 -0.82 1.97
C VAL A 187 15.83 -0.34 2.57
N ASP A 188 15.78 0.34 3.70
CA ASP A 188 16.97 0.83 4.41
C ASP A 188 17.88 -0.31 4.91
N LEU A 189 17.29 -1.43 5.34
CA LEU A 189 18.03 -2.64 5.74
C LEU A 189 18.66 -3.37 4.55
N GLU A 190 17.94 -3.47 3.42
CA GLU A 190 18.41 -4.18 2.23
C GLU A 190 19.49 -3.39 1.46
N ALA A 191 19.46 -2.06 1.50
CA ALA A 191 20.40 -1.20 0.78
C ALA A 191 21.89 -1.48 1.06
N PRO A 192 22.39 -1.51 2.33
CA PRO A 192 23.79 -1.79 2.63
C PRO A 192 24.18 -3.22 2.26
N ILE A 193 23.29 -4.20 2.43
CA ILE A 193 23.53 -5.61 2.07
C ILE A 193 23.71 -5.74 0.56
N ASN A 194 22.82 -5.14 -0.23
CA ASN A 194 22.92 -5.15 -1.68
C ASN A 194 24.20 -4.46 -2.16
N LYS A 195 24.56 -3.32 -1.56
CA LYS A 195 25.83 -2.65 -1.86
C LYS A 195 27.04 -3.54 -1.56
N ALA A 196 27.08 -4.16 -0.39
CA ALA A 196 28.16 -5.06 0.01
C ALA A 196 28.26 -6.27 -0.94
N LYS A 197 27.13 -6.85 -1.35
CA LYS A 197 27.07 -7.93 -2.34
C LYS A 197 27.65 -7.52 -3.69
N THR A 198 27.29 -6.34 -4.19
CA THR A 198 27.83 -5.82 -5.45
C THR A 198 29.34 -5.58 -5.37
N GLU A 199 29.83 -4.99 -4.28
CA GLU A 199 31.27 -4.76 -4.08
C GLU A 199 32.05 -6.06 -3.95
N LEU A 200 31.50 -7.06 -3.25
CA LEU A 200 32.12 -8.38 -3.09
C LEU A 200 32.24 -9.13 -4.42
N LEU A 201 31.16 -9.16 -5.20
CA LEU A 201 31.16 -9.76 -6.54
C LEU A 201 32.19 -9.10 -7.45
N ALA A 202 32.24 -7.76 -7.46
CA ALA A 202 33.21 -7.01 -8.25
C ALA A 202 34.68 -7.33 -7.86
N ARG A 203 34.96 -7.53 -6.57
CA ARG A 203 36.31 -7.92 -6.09
C ARG A 203 36.68 -9.32 -6.55
N VAL A 204 35.77 -10.29 -6.43
CA VAL A 204 36.00 -11.67 -6.88
C VAL A 204 36.23 -11.73 -8.39
N ASP A 205 35.43 -11.01 -9.17
CA ASP A 205 35.59 -10.93 -10.63
C ASP A 205 36.94 -10.32 -11.01
N LYS A 206 37.38 -9.27 -10.29
CA LYS A 206 38.71 -8.69 -10.49
C LYS A 206 39.82 -9.69 -10.19
N MET A 207 39.76 -10.41 -9.07
CA MET A 207 40.76 -11.44 -8.74
C MET A 207 40.81 -12.55 -9.79
N ARG A 208 39.64 -12.96 -10.31
CA ARG A 208 39.56 -13.94 -11.39
C ARG A 208 40.23 -13.44 -12.68
N ALA A 209 39.95 -12.20 -13.07
CA ALA A 209 40.56 -11.60 -14.26
C ALA A 209 42.09 -11.48 -14.12
N GLU A 210 42.60 -11.11 -12.94
CA GLU A 210 44.03 -11.06 -12.65
C GLU A 210 44.67 -12.46 -12.70
N PHE A 211 44.01 -13.47 -12.14
CA PHE A 211 44.46 -14.87 -12.23
C PHE A 211 44.50 -15.38 -13.67
N ASP A 212 43.45 -15.15 -14.46
CA ASP A 212 43.37 -15.57 -15.86
C ASP A 212 44.50 -14.91 -16.69
N ALA A 213 44.80 -13.64 -16.43
CA ALA A 213 45.92 -12.94 -17.05
C ALA A 213 47.28 -13.54 -16.66
N MET A 214 47.48 -13.85 -15.37
CA MET A 214 48.70 -14.50 -14.88
C MET A 214 48.89 -15.90 -15.49
N SER A 215 47.82 -16.70 -15.51
CA SER A 215 47.83 -18.05 -16.12
C SER A 215 48.21 -17.98 -17.59
N LYS A 216 47.60 -17.07 -18.36
CA LYS A 216 47.91 -16.88 -19.78
C LYS A 216 49.36 -16.45 -20.02
N ALA A 217 49.90 -15.56 -19.18
CA ALA A 217 51.29 -15.12 -19.27
C ALA A 217 52.26 -16.28 -18.99
N PHE A 218 51.94 -17.15 -18.03
CA PHE A 218 52.72 -18.33 -17.72
C PHE A 218 52.68 -19.38 -18.82
N ASP A 219 51.50 -19.67 -19.38
CA ASP A 219 51.37 -20.61 -20.50
C ASP A 219 52.22 -20.14 -21.70
N ALA A 220 52.19 -18.84 -22.00
CA ALA A 220 53.04 -18.26 -23.04
C ALA A 220 54.54 -18.36 -22.71
N ALA A 221 54.94 -18.14 -21.46
CA ALA A 221 56.31 -18.30 -21.02
C ALA A 221 56.79 -19.77 -21.09
N ALA A 222 55.93 -20.72 -20.72
CA ALA A 222 56.19 -22.15 -20.81
C ALA A 222 56.42 -22.59 -22.26
N MET A 223 55.56 -22.15 -23.20
CA MET A 223 55.74 -22.42 -24.63
C MET A 223 57.04 -21.82 -25.20
N ASN A 224 57.39 -20.60 -24.77
CA ASN A 224 58.65 -19.97 -25.18
C ASN A 224 59.86 -20.73 -24.63
N MET A 225 59.81 -21.20 -23.38
CA MET A 225 60.87 -21.99 -22.76
C MET A 225 61.06 -23.32 -23.49
N GLU A 226 59.98 -24.03 -23.80
CA GLU A 226 60.03 -25.27 -24.59
C GLU A 226 60.64 -25.03 -25.97
N THR A 227 60.31 -23.90 -26.61
CA THR A 227 60.89 -23.52 -27.90
C THR A 227 62.39 -23.21 -27.80
N LEU A 228 62.82 -22.54 -26.73
CA LEU A 228 64.24 -22.25 -26.48
C LEU A 228 65.03 -23.53 -26.19
N ASP A 229 64.47 -24.45 -25.41
CA ASP A 229 65.08 -25.75 -25.13
C ASP A 229 65.22 -26.57 -26.42
N ALA A 230 64.20 -26.58 -27.28
CA ALA A 230 64.26 -27.25 -28.57
C ALA A 230 65.35 -26.64 -29.48
N LYS A 231 65.47 -25.31 -29.51
CA LYS A 231 66.54 -24.61 -30.25
C LYS A 231 67.93 -24.91 -29.66
N GLY A 232 68.05 -24.97 -28.34
CA GLY A 232 69.29 -25.35 -27.65
C GLY A 232 69.76 -26.74 -28.06
N ARG A 233 68.86 -27.74 -28.01
CA ARG A 233 69.16 -29.10 -28.48
C ARG A 233 69.56 -29.15 -29.96
N ALA A 234 68.85 -28.43 -30.82
CA ALA A 234 69.19 -28.37 -32.24
C ALA A 234 70.57 -27.72 -32.50
N LEU A 235 70.96 -26.71 -31.72
CA LEU A 235 72.29 -26.11 -31.79
C LEU A 235 73.36 -27.07 -31.30
N ASP A 236 73.11 -27.81 -30.22
CA ASP A 236 74.03 -28.85 -29.73
C ASP A 236 74.25 -29.94 -30.77
N ASP A 237 73.17 -30.43 -31.40
CA ASP A 237 73.25 -31.45 -32.46
C ASP A 237 74.01 -30.93 -33.70
N ALA A 238 73.78 -29.67 -34.08
CA ALA A 238 74.49 -29.03 -35.19
C ALA A 238 75.97 -28.81 -34.88
N ALA A 239 76.29 -28.36 -33.66
CA ALA A 239 77.66 -28.19 -33.20
C ALA A 239 78.41 -29.53 -33.13
N ALA A 240 77.76 -30.57 -32.61
CA ALA A 240 78.30 -31.92 -32.59
C ALA A 240 78.58 -32.42 -34.02
N SER A 241 77.63 -32.23 -34.94
CA SER A 241 77.78 -32.61 -36.35
C SER A 241 78.94 -31.87 -37.03
N ALA A 242 79.09 -30.57 -36.79
CA ALA A 242 80.20 -29.78 -37.32
C ALA A 242 81.56 -30.23 -36.76
N VAL A 243 81.63 -30.53 -35.46
CA VAL A 243 82.83 -31.10 -34.83
C VAL A 243 83.16 -32.47 -35.41
N HIS A 244 82.17 -33.33 -35.63
CA HIS A 244 82.36 -34.63 -36.27
C HIS A 244 82.90 -34.50 -37.69
N LEU A 245 82.32 -33.62 -38.51
CA LEU A 245 82.78 -33.35 -39.87
C LEU A 245 84.23 -32.85 -39.88
N TYR A 246 84.54 -31.86 -39.03
CA TYR A 246 85.91 -31.37 -38.88
C TYR A 246 86.88 -32.50 -38.52
N ARG A 247 86.54 -33.33 -37.52
CA ARG A 247 87.38 -34.45 -37.08
C ARG A 247 87.59 -35.47 -38.19
N GLN A 248 86.56 -35.78 -38.97
CA GLN A 248 86.62 -36.71 -40.10
C GLN A 248 87.55 -36.20 -41.20
N GLU A 249 87.32 -34.97 -41.69
CA GLU A 249 88.13 -34.36 -42.75
C GLU A 249 89.59 -34.17 -42.29
N ASN A 250 89.78 -33.76 -41.04
CA ASN A 250 91.10 -33.58 -40.47
C ASN A 250 91.85 -34.91 -40.32
N ALA A 251 91.18 -35.99 -39.92
CA ALA A 251 91.79 -37.32 -39.86
C ALA A 251 92.17 -37.85 -41.25
N ALA A 252 91.38 -37.54 -42.28
CA ALA A 252 91.66 -37.94 -43.66
C ALA A 252 92.87 -37.21 -44.27
N ALA A 253 93.04 -35.92 -43.97
CA ALA A 253 94.11 -35.09 -44.54
C ALA A 253 95.43 -35.12 -43.74
N ARG A 254 95.42 -35.63 -42.51
CA ARG A 254 96.59 -35.57 -41.60
C ARG A 254 97.66 -36.60 -41.94
N THR A 255 98.91 -36.20 -41.76
CA THR A 255 100.11 -37.08 -41.81
C THR A 255 100.63 -37.50 -40.43
N SER A 256 100.02 -36.99 -39.35
CA SER A 256 100.35 -37.31 -37.95
C SER A 256 99.14 -37.94 -37.24
N PRO A 257 99.35 -38.76 -36.19
CA PRO A 257 98.25 -39.38 -35.46
C PRO A 257 97.27 -38.35 -34.88
N ALA A 258 95.98 -38.71 -34.88
CA ALA A 258 94.90 -37.83 -34.43
C ALA A 258 95.04 -37.47 -32.93
N PRO A 259 94.69 -36.23 -32.52
CA PRO A 259 94.70 -35.84 -31.12
C PRO A 259 93.76 -36.68 -30.26
N ALA A 260 94.16 -37.00 -29.02
CA ALA A 260 93.37 -37.85 -28.12
C ALA A 260 91.94 -37.34 -27.86
N TYR A 261 91.72 -36.02 -27.83
CA TYR A 261 90.39 -35.42 -27.62
C TYR A 261 89.40 -35.66 -28.77
N PHE A 262 89.85 -36.18 -29.93
CA PHE A 262 88.92 -36.57 -31.00
C PHE A 262 87.99 -37.70 -30.58
N SER A 263 88.36 -38.48 -29.57
CA SER A 263 87.56 -39.57 -29.01
C SER A 263 86.56 -39.12 -27.93
N SER A 264 86.64 -37.88 -27.45
CA SER A 264 85.70 -37.36 -26.46
C SER A 264 84.45 -36.78 -27.14
N PRO A 265 83.25 -36.94 -26.54
CA PRO A 265 82.04 -36.33 -27.07
C PRO A 265 82.18 -34.80 -27.16
N PRO A 266 81.56 -34.16 -28.18
CA PRO A 266 81.49 -32.71 -28.25
C PRO A 266 80.83 -32.13 -26.98
N PRO A 267 81.25 -30.96 -26.51
CA PRO A 267 80.59 -30.29 -25.38
C PRO A 267 79.15 -29.92 -25.77
N SER A 268 78.18 -30.21 -24.91
CA SER A 268 76.79 -29.79 -25.05
C SER A 268 76.52 -28.55 -24.18
N ALA A 269 75.49 -27.78 -24.52
CA ALA A 269 74.88 -26.87 -23.57
C ALA A 269 74.40 -27.69 -22.34
N GLY A 270 74.56 -27.13 -21.15
CA GLY A 270 74.23 -27.80 -19.89
C GLY A 270 72.73 -28.08 -19.72
N PRO A 271 72.30 -28.62 -18.57
CA PRO A 271 70.89 -28.92 -18.32
C PRO A 271 70.01 -27.66 -18.42
N ALA A 272 68.77 -27.84 -18.88
CA ALA A 272 67.78 -26.78 -18.93
C ALA A 272 67.58 -26.20 -17.52
N LEU A 273 67.71 -24.88 -17.38
CA LEU A 273 67.44 -24.17 -16.14
C LEU A 273 65.93 -24.20 -15.85
N ASP A 274 65.52 -24.61 -14.65
CA ASP A 274 64.13 -24.48 -14.21
C ASP A 274 63.81 -23.01 -13.92
N ALA A 275 63.62 -22.23 -14.98
CA ALA A 275 63.33 -20.81 -14.90
C ALA A 275 61.89 -20.51 -14.48
N LEU A 276 60.99 -21.50 -14.52
CA LEU A 276 59.56 -21.32 -14.31
C LEU A 276 59.03 -21.88 -12.99
N GLY A 277 59.80 -22.69 -12.24
CA GLY A 277 59.36 -23.28 -10.97
C GLY A 277 58.83 -22.25 -9.96
N GLY A 278 59.47 -21.08 -9.85
CA GLY A 278 58.99 -19.99 -8.99
C GLY A 278 57.64 -19.40 -9.45
N ALA A 279 57.46 -19.23 -10.76
CA ALA A 279 56.20 -18.72 -11.32
C ALA A 279 55.07 -19.76 -11.21
N ALA A 280 55.38 -21.05 -11.35
CA ALA A 280 54.42 -22.14 -11.17
C ALA A 280 53.85 -22.15 -9.74
N ALA A 281 54.72 -22.03 -8.73
CA ALA A 281 54.30 -21.94 -7.33
C ALA A 281 53.41 -20.72 -7.06
N MET A 282 53.70 -19.57 -7.68
CA MET A 282 52.88 -18.36 -7.54
C MET A 282 51.48 -18.53 -8.15
N ILE A 283 51.33 -19.28 -9.24
CA ILE A 283 50.03 -19.54 -9.87
C ILE A 283 49.20 -20.50 -9.03
N ASP A 284 49.82 -21.54 -8.49
CA ASP A 284 49.14 -22.48 -7.60
C ASP A 284 48.66 -21.77 -6.32
N GLU A 285 49.48 -20.87 -5.77
CA GLU A 285 49.07 -20.03 -4.64
C GLU A 285 47.94 -19.06 -5.02
N ALA A 286 48.04 -18.40 -6.18
CA ALA A 286 46.99 -17.50 -6.66
C ALA A 286 45.66 -18.24 -6.90
N ARG A 287 45.71 -19.46 -7.44
CA ARG A 287 44.54 -20.34 -7.62
C ARG A 287 43.91 -20.70 -6.27
N ALA A 288 44.72 -21.09 -5.30
CA ALA A 288 44.25 -21.43 -3.96
C ALA A 288 43.57 -20.24 -3.28
N ARG A 289 44.20 -19.05 -3.33
CA ARG A 289 43.63 -17.81 -2.80
C ARG A 289 42.31 -17.41 -3.47
N LEU A 290 42.19 -17.58 -4.79
CA LEU A 290 40.94 -17.31 -5.51
C LEU A 290 39.82 -18.28 -5.07
N ALA A 291 40.13 -19.57 -4.95
CA ALA A 291 39.17 -20.57 -4.50
C ALA A 291 38.70 -20.31 -3.06
N GLU A 292 39.62 -19.94 -2.17
CA GLU A 292 39.31 -19.57 -0.78
C GLU A 292 38.43 -18.31 -0.73
N ALA A 293 38.79 -17.26 -1.47
CA ALA A 293 38.00 -16.03 -1.54
C ALA A 293 36.57 -16.27 -2.07
N GLN A 294 36.41 -17.15 -3.06
CA GLN A 294 35.09 -17.55 -3.57
C GLN A 294 34.28 -18.31 -2.53
N ALA A 295 34.89 -19.28 -1.84
CA ALA A 295 34.22 -20.04 -0.80
C ALA A 295 33.81 -19.16 0.40
N GLN A 296 34.69 -18.26 0.84
CA GLN A 296 34.41 -17.33 1.93
C GLN A 296 33.31 -16.33 1.53
N SER A 297 33.37 -15.79 0.32
CA SER A 297 32.35 -14.90 -0.23
C SER A 297 30.97 -15.58 -0.24
N ALA A 298 30.87 -16.80 -0.75
CA ALA A 298 29.62 -17.56 -0.79
C ALA A 298 29.03 -17.78 0.61
N ARG A 299 29.85 -18.20 1.58
CA ARG A 299 29.41 -18.39 2.97
C ARG A 299 28.93 -17.08 3.60
N SER A 300 29.68 -16.00 3.43
CA SER A 300 29.31 -14.69 3.98
C SER A 300 27.99 -14.17 3.41
N LEU A 301 27.71 -14.43 2.13
CA LEU A 301 26.44 -14.07 1.48
C LEU A 301 25.28 -14.92 2.00
N GLU A 302 25.48 -16.22 2.18
CA GLU A 302 24.46 -17.10 2.78
C GLU A 302 24.13 -16.69 4.22
N GLU A 303 25.14 -16.36 5.02
CA GLU A 303 24.96 -15.88 6.40
C GLU A 303 24.18 -14.55 6.44
N LEU A 304 24.55 -13.58 5.61
CA LEU A 304 23.85 -12.29 5.52
C LEU A 304 22.40 -12.44 5.05
N LEU A 305 22.13 -13.32 4.09
CA LEU A 305 20.77 -13.59 3.63
C LEU A 305 19.95 -14.28 4.72
N ALA A 306 20.52 -15.25 5.43
CA ALA A 306 19.85 -15.91 6.54
C ALA A 306 19.54 -14.92 7.69
N GLU A 307 20.44 -13.99 7.99
CA GLU A 307 20.22 -12.95 8.99
C GLU A 307 19.12 -11.94 8.57
N LEU A 308 19.11 -11.56 7.29
CA LEU A 308 18.06 -10.70 6.71
C LEU A 308 16.69 -11.39 6.75
N ASP A 309 16.61 -12.66 6.37
CA ASP A 309 15.38 -13.44 6.43
C ASP A 309 14.90 -13.60 7.88
N ALA A 310 15.82 -13.85 8.83
CA ALA A 310 15.49 -13.91 10.26
C ALA A 310 15.00 -12.56 10.79
N ALA A 311 15.61 -11.44 10.39
CA ALA A 311 15.18 -10.10 10.75
C ALA A 311 13.79 -9.79 10.18
N THR A 312 13.54 -10.12 8.91
CA THR A 312 12.25 -9.95 8.24
C THR A 312 11.16 -10.76 8.95
N ASN A 313 11.42 -12.04 9.22
CA ASN A 313 10.48 -12.91 9.93
C ASN A 313 10.17 -12.42 11.36
N ARG A 314 11.15 -11.87 12.08
CA ARG A 314 10.93 -11.25 13.40
C ARG A 314 10.04 -10.01 13.30
N HIS A 315 10.24 -9.18 12.28
CA HIS A 315 9.40 -8.01 12.04
C HIS A 315 7.96 -8.38 11.67
N ASP A 316 7.78 -9.42 10.86
CA ASP A 316 6.45 -9.90 10.44
C ASP A 316 5.69 -10.59 11.58
N SER A 317 6.38 -11.41 12.39
CA SER A 317 5.77 -12.10 13.54
C SER A 317 5.48 -11.17 14.72
N GLY A 318 6.31 -10.14 14.96
CA GLY A 318 6.06 -9.11 15.97
C GLY A 318 4.85 -8.22 15.67
N GLY A 319 4.31 -8.27 14.45
CA GLY A 319 3.07 -7.58 14.07
C GLY A 319 1.78 -8.37 14.29
N GLN A 320 1.85 -9.63 14.75
CA GLN A 320 0.67 -10.50 14.97
C GLN A 320 0.26 -10.66 16.45
N ALA A 321 0.94 -10.00 17.39
CA ALA A 321 0.59 -9.96 18.81
C ALA A 321 -0.07 -8.62 19.17
#